data_AF-A0A261BFZ9-F1
#
_entry.id   AF-A0A261BFZ9-F1
#
_cell.length_a   1.000
_cell.length_b   1.000
_cell.length_c   1.000
_cell.angle_alpha   90.00
_cell.angle_beta   90.00
_cell.angle_gamma   90.00
#
_symmetry.space_group_name_H-M   'P 1'
#
loop_
_entity.id
_entity.type
_entity.pdbx_description
1 polymer ?
#
loop_
_entity_poly.entity_id
_entity_poly.type
_entity_poly.pdbx_seq_one_letter_code
_entity_poly.pdbx_strand_id
1 'polypeptide(L)'
;MTNSSQILLLLFLNDFSSVFAGTQSFRAVGQLLCRGKPAQFVELQLLNTRGDDKEYNIIIQKGVFSDADGYFEIYGSMHQYYEIPAALQVFHECFYDIGIYHGLCKNKFSVDFPEGYGNDGPLARITWDTGIINLELGTLLLVIIIAIPLVYSSKQSIRITGKLECRGKPAQFVELRLLDWGSILGSTILAGNVFTDADGYFDISGYVDHYFTISGRLWIWHTCFSDASVQRDPCKNWLEFKVPDDFVNEGAIPILTWPMGFVDLEREQRNEHLDKCY
;
A
#
# COMPACT_ATOMS: atom_id res chain seq x y z
N MET A 1 10.85 -76.05 -13.25
CA MET A 1 11.22 -75.61 -11.89
C MET A 1 11.60 -74.16 -11.99
N THR A 2 10.84 -73.35 -11.27
CA THR A 2 10.85 -71.89 -11.21
C THR A 2 12.05 -71.37 -10.43
N ASN A 3 12.65 -70.27 -10.88
CA ASN A 3 12.92 -69.15 -9.98
C ASN A 3 13.08 -67.86 -10.79
N SER A 4 11.96 -67.15 -10.84
CA SER A 4 11.85 -65.75 -11.22
C SER A 4 12.29 -64.93 -10.01
N SER A 5 13.25 -64.03 -10.19
CA SER A 5 13.49 -62.95 -9.23
C SER A 5 13.50 -61.66 -10.03
N GLN A 6 12.32 -61.03 -10.09
CA GLN A 6 12.16 -59.69 -10.61
C GLN A 6 12.84 -58.72 -9.65
N ILE A 7 13.90 -58.05 -10.12
CA ILE A 7 14.35 -56.80 -9.50
C ILE A 7 13.56 -55.70 -10.20
N LEU A 8 12.45 -55.31 -9.57
CA LEU A 8 11.71 -54.11 -9.92
C LEU A 8 12.54 -52.91 -9.46
N LEU A 9 13.31 -52.32 -10.38
CA LEU A 9 14.00 -51.04 -10.14
C LEU A 9 12.95 -49.93 -10.16
N LEU A 10 12.38 -49.62 -8.99
CA LEU A 10 11.57 -48.43 -8.78
C LEU A 10 12.47 -47.20 -8.93
N LEU A 11 12.45 -46.60 -10.13
CA LEU A 11 12.92 -45.24 -10.32
C LEU A 11 11.95 -44.31 -9.60
N PHE A 12 12.26 -43.99 -8.34
CA PHE A 12 11.75 -42.77 -7.74
C PHE A 12 12.34 -41.62 -8.54
N LEU A 13 11.61 -41.16 -9.55
CA LEU A 13 11.76 -39.80 -10.03
C LEU A 13 11.36 -38.93 -8.84
N ASN A 14 12.35 -38.57 -8.03
CA ASN A 14 12.23 -37.39 -7.20
C ASN A 14 11.88 -36.27 -8.19
N ASP A 15 10.70 -35.69 -8.03
CA ASP A 15 10.50 -34.30 -8.42
C ASP A 15 11.58 -33.52 -7.68
N PHE A 16 12.72 -33.36 -8.34
CA PHE A 16 13.84 -32.56 -7.89
C PHE A 16 13.35 -31.12 -8.06
N SER A 17 12.44 -30.70 -7.19
CA SER A 17 12.29 -29.29 -6.88
C SER A 17 13.68 -28.91 -6.38
N SER A 18 14.47 -28.29 -7.24
CA SER A 18 15.83 -27.88 -6.93
C SER A 18 15.73 -27.04 -5.66
N VAL A 19 16.17 -27.63 -4.56
CA VAL A 19 16.42 -26.87 -3.34
C VAL A 19 17.58 -25.96 -3.70
N PHE A 20 17.27 -24.74 -4.15
CA PHE A 20 18.25 -23.69 -4.33
C PHE A 20 18.72 -23.23 -2.94
N ALA A 21 19.59 -24.04 -2.33
CA ALA A 21 20.34 -23.65 -1.16
C ALA A 21 21.52 -22.80 -1.62
N GLY A 22 21.44 -21.47 -1.45
CA GLY A 22 22.50 -20.60 -1.93
C GLY A 22 22.20 -19.12 -1.89
N THR A 23 23.22 -18.35 -2.22
CA THR A 23 23.05 -16.92 -2.50
C THR A 23 22.45 -16.76 -3.88
N GLN A 24 21.38 -15.99 -3.99
CA GLN A 24 20.81 -15.56 -5.25
C GLN A 24 20.99 -14.05 -5.40
N SER A 25 21.14 -13.58 -6.64
CA SER A 25 21.33 -12.17 -6.95
C SER A 25 20.46 -11.69 -8.10
N PHE A 26 20.13 -10.40 -8.05
CA PHE A 26 19.22 -9.74 -8.97
C PHE A 26 19.82 -8.41 -9.39
N ARG A 27 19.57 -8.01 -10.64
CA ARG A 27 19.94 -6.71 -11.18
C ARG A 27 18.88 -6.25 -12.15
N ALA A 28 18.40 -5.01 -12.00
CA ALA A 28 17.45 -4.38 -12.89
C ALA A 28 17.94 -2.98 -13.30
N VAL A 29 17.66 -2.62 -14.55
CA VAL A 29 17.90 -1.29 -15.12
C VAL A 29 16.65 -0.80 -15.84
N GLY A 30 16.56 0.50 -16.07
CA GLY A 30 15.50 1.07 -16.88
C GLY A 30 15.38 2.56 -16.72
N GLN A 31 14.26 3.11 -17.18
CA GLN A 31 13.94 4.53 -17.10
C GLN A 31 12.54 4.74 -16.52
N LEU A 32 12.44 5.61 -15.51
CA LEU A 32 11.18 6.02 -14.91
C LEU A 32 10.70 7.30 -15.58
N LEU A 33 9.45 7.30 -16.05
CA LEU A 33 8.77 8.49 -16.52
C LEU A 33 7.57 8.83 -15.64
N CYS A 34 7.30 10.12 -15.53
CA CYS A 34 6.07 10.67 -15.00
C CYS A 34 5.58 11.75 -15.95
N ARG A 35 4.36 11.64 -16.49
CA ARG A 35 3.78 12.63 -17.41
C ARG A 35 4.63 12.89 -18.64
N GLY A 36 5.19 11.81 -19.18
CA GLY A 36 6.11 11.86 -20.32
C GLY A 36 7.45 12.55 -20.05
N LYS A 37 7.76 12.91 -18.80
CA LYS A 37 9.05 13.50 -18.39
C LYS A 37 9.84 12.51 -17.53
N PRO A 38 11.19 12.58 -17.55
CA PRO A 38 12.04 11.87 -16.60
C PRO A 38 11.58 12.02 -15.15
N ALA A 39 11.35 10.91 -14.46
CA ALA A 39 11.06 10.91 -13.03
C ALA A 39 12.38 10.85 -12.26
N GLN A 40 12.83 12.02 -11.80
CA GLN A 40 14.15 12.21 -11.20
C GLN A 40 14.16 11.85 -9.71
N PHE A 41 15.27 11.29 -9.23
CA PHE A 41 15.52 11.03 -7.80
C PHE A 41 14.40 10.22 -7.12
N VAL A 42 13.76 9.34 -7.88
CA VAL A 42 12.72 8.43 -7.40
C VAL A 42 13.39 7.27 -6.67
N GLU A 43 12.93 6.94 -5.47
CA GLU A 43 13.54 5.89 -4.64
C GLU A 43 13.13 4.49 -5.14
N LEU A 44 14.09 3.58 -5.19
CA LEU A 44 13.90 2.18 -5.55
C LEU A 44 14.33 1.24 -4.42
N GLN A 45 13.61 0.12 -4.29
CA GLN A 45 13.94 -0.98 -3.42
C GLN A 45 13.85 -2.31 -4.16
N LEU A 46 14.77 -3.22 -3.82
CA LEU A 46 14.76 -4.60 -4.25
C LEU A 46 14.35 -5.45 -3.05
N LEU A 47 13.32 -6.28 -3.23
CA LEU A 47 12.68 -7.02 -2.15
C LEU A 47 12.68 -8.52 -2.45
N ASN A 48 12.71 -9.32 -1.39
CA ASN A 48 12.21 -10.70 -1.37
C ASN A 48 10.77 -10.66 -0.86
N THR A 49 9.81 -11.09 -1.68
CA THR A 49 8.37 -10.98 -1.43
C THR A 49 7.74 -12.26 -0.86
N ARG A 50 8.53 -13.17 -0.29
CA ARG A 50 8.00 -14.42 0.27
C ARG A 50 7.09 -14.17 1.48
N GLY A 51 5.81 -14.50 1.33
CA GLY A 51 4.78 -14.50 2.39
C GLY A 51 3.41 -14.10 1.81
N ASP A 52 2.32 -14.74 2.25
CA ASP A 52 0.96 -14.43 1.76
C ASP A 52 0.51 -13.01 2.16
N ASP A 53 1.12 -12.44 3.21
CA ASP A 53 0.97 -11.06 3.63
C ASP A 53 2.20 -10.22 3.23
N LYS A 54 1.98 -9.22 2.37
CA LYS A 54 2.99 -8.26 1.84
C LYS A 54 3.68 -7.40 2.91
N GLU A 55 3.37 -7.64 4.18
CA GLU A 55 3.90 -6.95 5.36
C GLU A 55 5.28 -7.49 5.79
N TYR A 56 5.66 -8.70 5.35
CA TYR A 56 6.94 -9.34 5.70
C TYR A 56 7.98 -9.34 4.57
N ASN A 57 7.85 -8.45 3.59
CA ASN A 57 8.84 -8.32 2.52
C ASN A 57 10.23 -8.00 3.12
N ILE A 58 11.23 -8.79 2.75
CA ILE A 58 12.60 -8.59 3.23
C ILE A 58 13.35 -7.74 2.21
N ILE A 59 13.88 -6.60 2.64
CA ILE A 59 14.66 -5.71 1.79
C ILE A 59 16.00 -6.36 1.46
N ILE A 60 16.28 -6.52 0.16
CA ILE A 60 17.58 -6.94 -0.37
C ILE A 60 18.47 -5.72 -0.60
N GLN A 61 17.92 -4.65 -1.21
CA GLN A 61 18.62 -3.39 -1.47
C GLN A 61 17.67 -2.20 -1.31
N LYS A 62 18.17 -1.09 -0.75
CA LYS A 62 17.45 0.18 -0.60
C LYS A 62 18.41 1.38 -0.76
N GLY A 63 17.85 2.59 -0.83
CA GLY A 63 18.64 3.83 -0.96
C GLY A 63 19.24 4.02 -2.35
N VAL A 64 18.60 3.42 -3.36
CA VAL A 64 18.91 3.62 -4.77
C VAL A 64 17.90 4.63 -5.33
N PHE A 65 18.37 5.54 -6.17
CA PHE A 65 17.54 6.59 -6.76
C PHE A 65 17.74 6.62 -8.27
N SER A 66 16.69 6.97 -9.01
CA SER A 66 16.85 7.34 -10.42
C SER A 66 17.65 8.63 -10.57
N ASP A 67 18.35 8.78 -11.69
CA ASP A 67 19.12 9.98 -12.01
C ASP A 67 18.24 11.13 -12.56
N ALA A 68 18.89 12.21 -13.02
CA ALA A 68 18.20 13.38 -13.57
C ALA A 68 17.48 13.11 -14.91
N ASP A 69 17.83 12.04 -15.61
CA ASP A 69 17.19 11.58 -16.83
C ASP A 69 16.22 10.40 -16.55
N GLY A 70 15.99 10.10 -15.27
CA GLY A 70 15.06 9.07 -14.81
C GLY A 70 15.60 7.66 -14.94
N TYR A 71 16.85 7.46 -15.36
CA TYR A 71 17.45 6.15 -15.45
C TYR A 71 17.79 5.61 -14.06
N PHE A 72 17.70 4.30 -13.90
CA PHE A 72 18.08 3.63 -12.67
C PHE A 72 18.84 2.34 -12.94
N GLU A 73 19.64 1.95 -11.95
CA GLU A 73 20.23 0.63 -11.83
C GLU A 73 20.15 0.19 -10.37
N ILE A 74 19.56 -0.97 -10.12
CA ILE A 74 19.47 -1.57 -8.78
C ILE A 74 19.92 -3.02 -8.83
N TYR A 75 20.74 -3.42 -7.87
CA TYR A 75 21.21 -4.79 -7.74
C TYR A 75 21.37 -5.18 -6.28
N GLY A 76 21.33 -6.47 -6.01
CA GLY A 76 21.54 -7.00 -4.67
C GLY A 76 21.56 -8.53 -4.66
N SER A 77 21.97 -9.09 -3.53
CA SER A 77 22.01 -10.54 -3.35
C SER A 77 21.56 -10.91 -1.95
N MET A 78 20.97 -12.09 -1.80
CA MET A 78 20.52 -12.60 -0.52
C MET A 78 20.74 -14.11 -0.46
N HIS A 79 21.20 -14.59 0.70
CA HIS A 79 21.31 -16.03 0.97
C HIS A 79 19.98 -16.58 1.44
N GLN A 80 19.45 -17.58 0.74
CA GLN A 80 18.22 -18.28 1.11
C GLN A 80 18.31 -19.77 0.74
N TYR A 81 17.43 -20.56 1.34
CA TYR A 81 17.32 -22.01 1.08
C TYR A 81 16.20 -22.35 0.09
N TYR A 82 15.77 -21.36 -0.69
CA TYR A 82 14.65 -21.41 -1.61
C TYR A 82 14.82 -20.34 -2.69
N GLU A 83 14.15 -20.52 -3.83
CA GLU A 83 14.11 -19.52 -4.90
C GLU A 83 13.43 -18.23 -4.42
N ILE A 84 14.13 -17.10 -4.54
CA ILE A 84 13.66 -15.82 -4.02
C ILE A 84 12.65 -15.22 -5.02
N PRO A 85 11.38 -15.02 -4.62
CA PRO A 85 10.47 -14.19 -5.41
C PRO A 85 10.90 -12.73 -5.24
N ALA A 86 11.69 -12.23 -6.19
CA ALA A 86 12.21 -10.87 -6.12
C ALA A 86 11.21 -9.86 -6.69
N ALA A 87 11.16 -8.66 -6.13
CA ALA A 87 10.37 -7.56 -6.67
C ALA A 87 11.15 -6.25 -6.70
N LEU A 88 10.90 -5.45 -7.73
CA LEU A 88 11.27 -4.05 -7.81
C LEU A 88 10.14 -3.21 -7.26
N GLN A 89 10.46 -2.37 -6.27
CA GLN A 89 9.53 -1.42 -5.68
C GLN A 89 10.03 0.00 -5.93
N VAL A 90 9.13 0.90 -6.32
CA VAL A 90 9.43 2.28 -6.69
C VAL A 90 8.53 3.22 -5.90
N PHE A 91 9.13 4.18 -5.20
CA PHE A 91 8.44 5.16 -4.37
C PHE A 91 8.48 6.54 -5.04
N HIS A 92 7.35 7.02 -5.53
CA HIS A 92 7.26 8.21 -6.38
C HIS A 92 6.14 9.17 -5.99
N GLU A 93 6.24 10.40 -6.46
CA GLU A 93 5.21 11.44 -6.27
C GLU A 93 4.44 11.76 -7.55
N CYS A 94 4.62 10.95 -8.61
CA CYS A 94 3.81 11.09 -9.81
C CYS A 94 2.30 11.02 -9.44
N PHE A 95 1.54 12.03 -9.89
CA PHE A 95 0.13 12.34 -9.52
C PHE A 95 -0.15 13.05 -8.18
N TYR A 96 0.83 13.67 -7.51
CA TYR A 96 0.55 14.48 -6.32
C TYR A 96 -0.36 15.71 -6.55
N ASP A 97 -0.55 16.13 -7.79
CA ASP A 97 -1.19 17.38 -8.19
C ASP A 97 -2.66 17.24 -8.65
N ILE A 98 -3.27 16.05 -8.53
CA ILE A 98 -4.72 15.82 -8.80
C ILE A 98 -5.63 16.00 -7.57
N GLY A 99 -5.14 16.61 -6.48
CA GLY A 99 -5.98 16.97 -5.33
C GLY A 99 -6.44 15.80 -4.45
N ILE A 100 -5.97 14.58 -4.74
CA ILE A 100 -6.04 13.45 -3.81
C ILE A 100 -4.95 13.71 -2.77
N TYR A 101 -5.34 13.87 -1.51
CA TYR A 101 -4.44 14.12 -0.39
C TYR A 101 -3.61 12.86 -0.12
N HIS A 102 -2.54 12.67 -0.87
CA HIS A 102 -1.44 11.82 -0.44
C HIS A 102 -0.74 12.60 0.68
N GLY A 103 -0.54 11.97 1.85
CA GLY A 103 0.12 12.61 2.99
C GLY A 103 1.58 12.95 2.72
N LEU A 104 2.46 12.81 3.70
CA LEU A 104 3.93 12.93 3.51
C LEU A 104 4.54 11.69 2.83
N CYS A 105 3.72 10.80 2.26
CA CYS A 105 4.09 9.45 1.84
C CYS A 105 4.06 9.30 0.31
N LYS A 106 5.17 8.86 -0.28
CA LYS A 106 5.27 8.60 -1.73
C LYS A 106 4.35 7.43 -2.16
N ASN A 107 3.77 7.52 -3.36
CA ASN A 107 3.08 6.40 -4.01
C ASN A 107 4.04 5.23 -4.23
N LYS A 108 3.51 4.01 -4.18
CA LYS A 108 4.30 2.77 -4.26
C LYS A 108 3.89 1.95 -5.48
N PHE A 109 4.77 1.87 -6.46
CA PHE A 109 4.68 0.90 -7.55
C PHE A 109 5.51 -0.34 -7.17
N SER A 110 5.01 -1.53 -7.48
CA SER A 110 5.73 -2.79 -7.21
C SER A 110 5.49 -3.75 -8.36
N VAL A 111 6.56 -4.34 -8.87
CA VAL A 111 6.52 -5.33 -9.94
C VAL A 111 7.48 -6.47 -9.60
N ASP A 112 7.03 -7.69 -9.80
CA ASP A 112 7.86 -8.87 -9.58
C ASP A 112 8.90 -9.00 -10.70
N PHE A 113 10.08 -9.50 -10.36
CA PHE A 113 11.09 -9.85 -11.35
C PHE A 113 10.53 -10.97 -12.23
N PRO A 114 10.69 -10.90 -13.56
CA PRO A 114 10.27 -11.98 -14.43
C PRO A 114 11.08 -13.26 -14.13
N GLU A 115 10.47 -14.42 -14.39
CA GLU A 115 11.15 -15.70 -14.28
C GLU A 115 12.45 -15.71 -15.10
N GLY A 116 13.50 -16.34 -14.55
CA GLY A 116 14.80 -16.46 -15.20
C GLY A 116 15.75 -15.26 -15.05
N TYR A 117 15.35 -14.19 -14.35
CA TYR A 117 16.24 -13.06 -14.02
C TYR A 117 16.93 -13.18 -12.64
N GLY A 118 16.65 -14.27 -11.91
CA GLY A 118 17.43 -14.68 -10.75
C GLY A 118 18.77 -15.30 -11.15
N ASN A 119 19.83 -14.98 -10.42
CA ASN A 119 21.18 -15.49 -10.68
C ASN A 119 21.69 -16.27 -9.48
N ASP A 120 22.30 -17.43 -9.72
CA ASP A 120 23.03 -18.14 -8.68
C ASP A 120 24.35 -17.44 -8.34
N GLY A 121 24.59 -17.27 -7.05
CA GLY A 121 25.75 -16.59 -6.48
C GLY A 121 25.51 -15.12 -6.15
N PRO A 122 26.54 -14.44 -5.61
CA PRO A 122 26.43 -13.06 -5.12
C PRO A 122 26.41 -11.98 -6.22
N LEU A 123 26.70 -12.34 -7.47
CA LEU A 123 26.81 -11.39 -8.58
C LEU A 123 25.79 -11.71 -9.67
N ALA A 124 24.92 -10.74 -9.96
CA ALA A 124 23.92 -10.86 -11.01
C ALA A 124 24.57 -10.73 -12.39
N ARG A 125 24.62 -11.83 -13.15
CA ARG A 125 25.16 -11.89 -14.50
C ARG A 125 24.12 -11.53 -15.56
N ILE A 126 22.86 -11.89 -15.28
CA ILE A 126 21.68 -11.55 -16.05
C ILE A 126 21.09 -10.28 -15.44
N THR A 127 20.78 -9.32 -16.30
CA THR A 127 20.20 -8.03 -15.93
C THR A 127 18.81 -7.91 -16.55
N TRP A 128 17.82 -7.58 -15.74
CA TRP A 128 16.48 -7.25 -16.21
C TRP A 128 16.44 -5.81 -16.70
N ASP A 129 16.34 -5.63 -18.02
CA ASP A 129 15.99 -4.34 -18.60
C ASP A 129 14.46 -4.17 -18.56
N THR A 130 14.01 -3.29 -17.68
CA THR A 130 12.59 -2.96 -17.50
C THR A 130 12.04 -2.09 -18.63
N GLY A 131 12.91 -1.56 -19.49
CA GLY A 131 12.56 -0.54 -20.46
C GLY A 131 12.11 0.76 -19.78
N ILE A 132 10.99 1.30 -20.25
CA ILE A 132 10.39 2.51 -19.69
C ILE A 132 9.24 2.11 -18.77
N ILE A 133 9.35 2.45 -17.50
CA ILE A 133 8.24 2.39 -16.55
C ILE A 133 7.61 3.77 -16.47
N ASN A 134 6.43 3.93 -17.09
CA ASN A 134 5.64 5.14 -16.86
C ASN A 134 4.83 4.97 -15.56
N LEU A 135 5.17 5.77 -14.56
CA LEU A 135 4.56 5.77 -13.23
C LEU A 135 3.11 6.28 -13.24
N GLU A 136 2.59 6.67 -14.41
CA GLU A 136 1.20 7.00 -14.61
C GLU A 136 0.28 5.78 -14.84
N LEU A 137 0.83 4.62 -15.23
CA LEU A 137 0.08 3.50 -15.83
C LEU A 137 -0.90 2.76 -14.91
N GLY A 138 -1.14 3.23 -13.68
CA GLY A 138 -2.30 2.83 -12.89
C GLY A 138 -3.64 3.33 -13.46
N THR A 139 -3.63 4.30 -14.40
CA THR A 139 -4.84 5.00 -14.88
C THR A 139 -5.17 4.80 -16.36
N LEU A 140 -4.47 3.94 -17.11
CA LEU A 140 -4.78 3.75 -18.55
C LEU A 140 -6.05 2.91 -18.80
N LEU A 141 -6.56 2.21 -17.77
CA LEU A 141 -7.88 1.56 -17.82
C LEU A 141 -9.04 2.57 -17.75
N LEU A 142 -8.79 3.81 -17.30
CA LEU A 142 -9.81 4.83 -17.07
C LEU A 142 -10.35 5.45 -18.38
N VAL A 143 -9.59 5.43 -19.48
CA VAL A 143 -10.00 6.07 -20.74
C VAL A 143 -11.07 5.25 -21.49
N ILE A 144 -11.10 3.92 -21.31
CA ILE A 144 -12.12 3.04 -21.91
C ILE A 144 -13.47 3.19 -21.17
N ILE A 145 -13.46 3.58 -19.89
CA ILE A 145 -14.67 3.78 -19.07
C ILE A 145 -15.38 5.10 -19.41
N ILE A 146 -14.69 6.12 -19.92
CA ILE A 146 -15.28 7.43 -20.28
C ILE A 146 -16.22 7.32 -21.50
N ALA A 147 -16.13 6.24 -22.28
CA ALA A 147 -16.98 5.99 -23.44
C ALA A 147 -18.28 5.22 -23.11
N ILE A 148 -18.44 4.70 -21.88
CA ILE A 148 -19.67 4.06 -21.40
C ILE A 148 -20.40 5.10 -20.54
N PRO A 149 -21.64 5.45 -20.87
CA PRO A 149 -22.16 6.77 -20.59
C PRO A 149 -22.45 7.01 -19.09
N LEU A 150 -22.12 8.21 -18.62
CA LEU A 150 -22.79 9.18 -17.71
C LEU A 150 -24.20 8.89 -17.12
N VAL A 151 -24.68 7.66 -17.01
CA VAL A 151 -26.13 7.38 -16.78
C VAL A 151 -26.46 6.92 -15.36
N TYR A 152 -25.52 6.52 -14.49
CA TYR A 152 -25.88 6.04 -13.14
C TYR A 152 -24.82 6.30 -12.05
N SER A 153 -24.42 7.56 -11.80
CA SER A 153 -23.78 7.87 -10.50
C SER A 153 -24.87 8.25 -9.49
N SER A 154 -25.05 7.44 -8.44
CA SER A 154 -25.86 7.83 -7.28
C SER A 154 -24.99 8.61 -6.30
N LYS A 155 -25.61 9.48 -5.50
CA LYS A 155 -24.90 10.12 -4.38
C LYS A 155 -24.98 9.23 -3.18
N GLN A 156 -23.87 9.08 -2.48
CA GLN A 156 -23.85 8.43 -1.17
C GLN A 156 -23.11 9.28 -0.16
N SER A 157 -23.57 9.25 1.09
CA SER A 157 -23.02 10.08 2.16
C SER A 157 -22.82 9.31 3.46
N ILE A 158 -21.90 9.80 4.28
CA ILE A 158 -21.62 9.25 5.60
C ILE A 158 -21.58 10.41 6.59
N ARG A 159 -22.10 10.19 7.80
CA ARG A 159 -21.92 11.07 8.96
C ARG A 159 -21.53 10.26 10.18
N ILE A 160 -20.52 10.73 10.91
CA ILE A 160 -19.99 10.08 12.09
C ILE A 160 -19.90 11.12 13.20
N THR A 161 -20.37 10.73 14.39
CA THR A 161 -20.18 11.52 15.61
C THR A 161 -19.49 10.70 16.67
N GLY A 162 -18.65 11.34 17.47
CA GLY A 162 -17.90 10.66 18.53
C GLY A 162 -17.14 11.62 19.42
N LYS A 163 -16.43 11.05 20.39
CA LYS A 163 -15.58 11.77 21.34
C LYS A 163 -14.25 11.06 21.51
N LEU A 164 -13.16 11.82 21.40
CA LEU A 164 -11.80 11.32 21.55
C LEU A 164 -11.21 11.75 22.89
N GLU A 165 -10.51 10.83 23.54
CA GLU A 165 -9.79 11.08 24.78
C GLU A 165 -8.34 10.66 24.68
N CYS A 166 -7.48 11.37 25.40
CA CYS A 166 -6.09 11.07 25.57
C CYS A 166 -5.70 11.33 27.03
N ARG A 167 -5.15 10.34 27.74
CA ARG A 167 -4.66 10.49 29.13
C ARG A 167 -5.73 10.99 30.10
N GLY A 168 -6.96 10.48 29.99
CA GLY A 168 -8.06 10.92 30.84
C GLY A 168 -8.59 12.32 30.54
N LYS A 169 -8.19 12.92 29.40
CA LYS A 169 -8.57 14.29 29.01
C LYS A 169 -9.11 14.33 27.57
N PRO A 170 -10.07 15.22 27.28
CA PRO A 170 -10.48 15.51 25.91
C PRO A 170 -9.30 15.66 24.95
N ALA A 171 -9.29 14.88 23.87
CA ALA A 171 -8.28 15.00 22.84
C ALA A 171 -8.71 16.12 21.87
N GLN A 172 -8.21 17.33 22.12
CA GLN A 172 -8.58 18.54 21.39
C GLN A 172 -7.77 18.69 20.09
N PHE A 173 -8.38 19.29 19.07
CA PHE A 173 -7.74 19.61 17.80
C PHE A 173 -7.08 18.41 17.09
N VAL A 174 -7.63 17.21 17.30
CA VAL A 174 -7.24 15.99 16.60
C VAL A 174 -7.81 16.04 15.20
N GLU A 175 -6.98 15.86 14.19
CA GLU A 175 -7.40 15.92 12.78
C GLU A 175 -8.11 14.62 12.37
N LEU A 176 -9.22 14.77 11.67
CA LEU A 176 -10.09 13.71 11.19
C LEU A 176 -10.19 13.78 9.67
N ARG A 177 -10.21 12.61 9.04
CA ARG A 177 -10.52 12.47 7.61
C ARG A 177 -11.48 11.34 7.38
N LEU A 178 -12.47 11.59 6.53
CA LEU A 178 -13.45 10.62 6.08
C LEU A 178 -13.18 10.32 4.61
N LEU A 179 -12.99 9.05 4.30
CA LEU A 179 -12.62 8.57 2.97
C LEU A 179 -13.54 7.44 2.53
N ASP A 180 -13.68 7.26 1.24
CA ASP A 180 -14.20 6.04 0.62
C ASP A 180 -12.99 5.23 0.13
N TRP A 181 -12.88 3.99 0.59
CA TRP A 181 -11.72 3.14 0.37
C TRP A 181 -12.03 1.96 -0.54
N GLY A 182 -11.21 1.81 -1.60
CA GLY A 182 -11.19 0.56 -2.37
C GLY A 182 -12.30 0.43 -3.40
N SER A 183 -12.79 1.54 -3.96
CA SER A 183 -13.55 1.46 -5.20
C SER A 183 -12.64 1.08 -6.39
N ILE A 184 -13.22 0.56 -7.47
CA ILE A 184 -12.51 0.31 -8.74
C ILE A 184 -11.85 1.60 -9.28
N LEU A 185 -12.35 2.77 -8.88
CA LEU A 185 -11.87 4.09 -9.28
C LEU A 185 -10.83 4.68 -8.31
N GLY A 186 -10.43 3.93 -7.27
CA GLY A 186 -9.52 4.37 -6.23
C GLY A 186 -10.25 4.92 -5.00
N SER A 187 -9.46 5.37 -4.03
CA SER A 187 -9.99 5.97 -2.80
C SER A 187 -10.20 7.47 -2.99
N THR A 188 -11.25 8.03 -2.37
CA THR A 188 -11.58 9.45 -2.46
C THR A 188 -11.91 10.04 -1.10
N ILE A 189 -11.66 11.33 -0.92
CA ILE A 189 -11.89 12.02 0.34
C ILE A 189 -13.29 12.62 0.34
N LEU A 190 -14.08 12.20 1.31
CA LEU A 190 -15.44 12.70 1.54
C LEU A 190 -15.41 13.97 2.39
N ALA A 191 -14.54 14.01 3.40
CA ALA A 191 -14.30 15.17 4.24
C ALA A 191 -12.89 15.16 4.82
N GLY A 192 -12.27 16.34 4.90
CA GLY A 192 -10.94 16.53 5.49
C GLY A 192 -10.84 17.89 6.18
N ASN A 193 -9.75 18.10 6.92
CA ASN A 193 -9.54 19.29 7.76
C ASN A 193 -10.64 19.49 8.83
N VAL A 194 -11.22 18.39 9.32
CA VAL A 194 -12.14 18.41 10.45
C VAL A 194 -11.34 18.13 11.71
N PHE A 195 -11.61 18.86 12.78
CA PHE A 195 -10.87 18.73 14.03
C PHE A 195 -11.83 18.50 15.18
N THR A 196 -11.41 17.74 16.19
CA THR A 196 -12.15 17.68 17.45
C THR A 196 -12.16 19.05 18.14
N ASP A 197 -13.25 19.34 18.85
CA ASP A 197 -13.40 20.56 19.62
C ASP A 197 -12.67 20.52 20.98
N ALA A 198 -12.89 21.54 21.82
CA ALA A 198 -12.30 21.63 23.14
C ALA A 198 -12.76 20.51 24.11
N ASP A 199 -13.90 19.90 23.86
CA ASP A 199 -14.39 18.75 24.60
C ASP A 199 -13.96 17.42 23.96
N GLY A 200 -13.18 17.45 22.88
CA GLY A 200 -12.74 16.26 22.15
C GLY A 200 -13.86 15.65 21.30
N TYR A 201 -15.00 16.34 21.16
CA TYR A 201 -16.12 15.89 20.35
C TYR A 201 -15.88 16.19 18.86
N PHE A 202 -16.43 15.36 17.99
CA PHE A 202 -16.44 15.60 16.56
C PHE A 202 -17.76 15.19 15.90
N ASP A 203 -18.05 15.87 14.80
CA ASP A 203 -19.13 15.58 13.86
C ASP A 203 -18.59 15.76 12.45
N ILE A 204 -18.30 14.66 11.76
CA ILE A 204 -17.74 14.65 10.41
C ILE A 204 -18.75 14.05 9.45
N SER A 205 -18.98 14.73 8.33
CA SER A 205 -19.83 14.21 7.26
C SER A 205 -19.30 14.61 5.90
N GLY A 206 -19.58 13.77 4.91
CA GLY A 206 -19.21 14.01 3.52
C GLY A 206 -19.98 13.10 2.58
N TYR A 207 -19.92 13.42 1.30
CA TYR A 207 -20.62 12.67 0.25
C TYR A 207 -19.76 12.60 -1.01
N VAL A 208 -20.10 11.66 -1.88
CA VAL A 208 -19.47 11.50 -3.18
C VAL A 208 -20.50 11.01 -4.21
N ASP A 209 -20.30 11.37 -5.47
CA ASP A 209 -20.96 10.73 -6.60
C ASP A 209 -20.26 9.39 -6.89
N HIS A 210 -20.98 8.28 -6.83
CA HIS A 210 -20.39 6.96 -7.00
C HIS A 210 -21.31 6.00 -7.75
N TYR A 211 -20.70 5.03 -8.44
CA TYR A 211 -21.43 4.00 -9.22
C TYR A 211 -21.75 2.74 -8.39
N PHE A 212 -20.98 2.50 -7.35
CA PHE A 212 -21.10 1.34 -6.45
C PHE A 212 -21.31 1.81 -5.01
N THR A 213 -21.57 0.90 -4.07
CA THR A 213 -21.63 1.25 -2.66
C THR A 213 -20.24 1.67 -2.16
N ILE A 214 -20.16 2.87 -1.58
CA ILE A 214 -18.93 3.39 -0.96
C ILE A 214 -18.56 2.59 0.30
N SER A 215 -17.25 2.43 0.54
CA SER A 215 -16.72 1.78 1.75
C SER A 215 -16.01 2.81 2.62
N GLY A 216 -16.74 3.38 3.58
CA GLY A 216 -16.24 4.44 4.45
C GLY A 216 -15.06 4.02 5.34
N ARG A 217 -14.06 4.90 5.47
CA ARG A 217 -12.97 4.85 6.44
C ARG A 217 -12.86 6.19 7.16
N LEU A 218 -12.76 6.14 8.49
CA LEU A 218 -12.43 7.28 9.33
C LEU A 218 -10.96 7.16 9.75
N TRP A 219 -10.16 8.16 9.41
CA TRP A 219 -8.78 8.29 9.87
C TRP A 219 -8.71 9.36 10.95
N ILE A 220 -8.04 9.02 12.06
CA ILE A 220 -7.86 9.88 13.22
C ILE A 220 -6.36 10.09 13.43
N TRP A 221 -5.87 11.31 13.23
CA TRP A 221 -4.43 11.63 13.33
C TRP A 221 -4.09 12.11 14.74
N HIS A 222 -3.33 11.32 15.50
CA HIS A 222 -3.03 11.63 16.90
C HIS A 222 -1.58 11.31 17.28
N THR A 223 -1.12 11.93 18.37
CA THR A 223 0.20 11.66 18.98
C THR A 223 0.05 11.23 20.44
N CYS A 224 -1.12 10.75 20.83
CA CYS A 224 -1.45 10.44 22.23
C CYS A 224 -0.63 9.27 22.79
N PHE A 225 -0.38 8.27 21.94
CA PHE A 225 0.37 7.07 22.27
C PHE A 225 1.78 7.44 22.75
N SER A 226 2.13 6.95 23.95
CA SER A 226 3.19 7.54 24.79
C SER A 226 4.49 6.78 24.83
N ASP A 227 4.63 5.67 24.10
CA ASP A 227 5.90 4.96 24.07
C ASP A 227 6.92 5.69 23.18
N ALA A 228 7.73 6.54 23.81
CA ALA A 228 8.84 7.27 23.19
C ALA A 228 9.93 6.33 22.60
N SER A 229 9.95 5.04 22.97
CA SER A 229 10.86 4.05 22.37
C SER A 229 10.31 3.45 21.06
N VAL A 230 9.00 3.62 20.81
CA VAL A 230 8.30 3.26 19.56
C VAL A 230 8.08 4.47 18.66
N GLN A 231 8.13 5.69 19.22
CA GLN A 231 8.03 6.94 18.50
C GLN A 231 9.28 7.19 17.64
N ARG A 232 9.31 6.59 16.44
CA ARG A 232 10.44 6.69 15.51
C ARG A 232 10.32 7.85 14.51
N ASP A 233 9.20 8.59 14.48
CA ASP A 233 8.98 9.59 13.44
C ASP A 233 7.90 10.64 13.79
N PRO A 234 8.11 11.97 13.54
CA PRO A 234 7.10 13.04 13.70
C PRO A 234 5.84 12.94 12.81
N CYS A 235 5.77 12.01 11.87
CA CYS A 235 4.59 11.79 11.03
C CYS A 235 3.49 11.01 11.76
N LYS A 236 2.83 11.72 12.68
CA LYS A 236 1.55 11.45 13.33
C LYS A 236 0.93 10.06 13.04
N ASN A 237 0.94 9.20 14.06
CA ASN A 237 0.17 7.95 14.09
C ASN A 237 -1.29 8.23 13.69
N TRP A 238 -1.83 7.45 12.78
CA TRP A 238 -3.25 7.52 12.47
C TRP A 238 -3.92 6.19 12.73
N LEU A 239 -5.14 6.30 13.26
CA LEU A 239 -5.99 5.18 13.59
C LEU A 239 -7.12 5.09 12.57
N GLU A 240 -7.30 3.90 11.98
CA GLU A 240 -8.38 3.63 11.04
C GLU A 240 -9.58 2.93 11.68
N PHE A 241 -10.77 3.44 11.37
CA PHE A 241 -12.01 2.73 11.59
C PHE A 241 -12.79 2.55 10.28
N LYS A 242 -13.18 1.30 9.98
CA LYS A 242 -14.16 1.03 8.93
C LYS A 242 -15.55 1.48 9.41
N VAL A 243 -16.19 2.32 8.61
CA VAL A 243 -17.60 2.69 8.81
C VAL A 243 -18.47 1.47 8.51
N PRO A 244 -19.39 1.06 9.40
CA PRO A 244 -20.30 -0.03 9.10
C PRO A 244 -21.18 0.33 7.91
N ASP A 245 -21.36 -0.62 7.00
CA ASP A 245 -22.02 -0.38 5.71
C ASP A 245 -23.49 0.08 5.89
N ASP A 246 -24.14 -0.27 7.01
CA ASP A 246 -25.49 0.18 7.41
C ASP A 246 -25.61 1.70 7.66
N PHE A 247 -24.49 2.41 7.86
CA PHE A 247 -24.44 3.86 8.03
C PHE A 247 -24.05 4.62 6.77
N VAL A 248 -23.96 3.92 5.63
CA VAL A 248 -23.87 4.54 4.31
C VAL A 248 -25.26 4.97 3.88
N ASN A 249 -25.41 6.27 3.61
CA ASN A 249 -26.69 6.88 3.23
C ASN A 249 -26.79 7.03 1.72
N GLU A 250 -28.01 6.89 1.20
CA GLU A 250 -28.35 7.38 -0.13
C GLU A 250 -28.56 8.90 -0.12
N GLY A 251 -28.03 9.58 -1.13
CA GLY A 251 -28.09 11.03 -1.28
C GLY A 251 -26.88 11.75 -0.65
N ALA A 252 -26.80 13.06 -0.95
CA ALA A 252 -25.71 13.92 -0.47
C ALA A 252 -25.81 14.29 1.02
N ILE A 253 -27.03 14.19 1.58
CA ILE A 253 -27.31 14.60 2.95
C ILE A 253 -27.57 13.31 3.76
N PRO A 254 -26.70 12.98 4.72
CA PRO A 254 -26.85 11.75 5.49
C PRO A 254 -28.02 11.85 6.47
N ILE A 255 -28.89 10.85 6.46
CA ILE A 255 -30.05 10.71 7.35
C ILE A 255 -29.64 9.91 8.59
N LEU A 256 -28.93 8.80 8.37
CA LEU A 256 -28.31 7.96 9.36
C LEU A 256 -26.94 8.52 9.74
N THR A 257 -26.69 8.58 11.04
CA THR A 257 -25.40 8.97 11.61
C THR A 257 -24.84 7.76 12.35
N TRP A 258 -23.57 7.43 12.15
CA TRP A 258 -22.89 6.42 12.94
C TRP A 258 -22.44 7.04 14.27
N PRO A 259 -23.04 6.65 15.42
CA PRO A 259 -22.55 7.08 16.72
C PRO A 259 -21.38 6.19 17.11
N MET A 260 -20.16 6.63 16.81
CA MET A 260 -18.94 5.90 17.13
C MET A 260 -18.74 5.79 18.65
N GLY A 261 -19.29 6.74 19.41
CA GLY A 261 -19.17 6.78 20.86
C GLY A 261 -17.83 7.34 21.28
N PHE A 262 -17.21 6.69 22.26
CA PHE A 262 -15.98 7.16 22.91
C PHE A 262 -14.77 6.33 22.48
N VAL A 263 -13.67 7.00 22.15
CA VAL A 263 -12.41 6.37 21.76
C VAL A 263 -11.28 6.87 22.65
N ASP A 264 -10.60 5.92 23.30
CA ASP A 264 -9.40 6.15 24.08
C ASP A 264 -8.16 5.98 23.18
N LEU A 265 -7.48 7.08 22.89
CA LEU A 265 -6.30 7.12 22.01
C LEU A 265 -5.00 6.72 22.71
N GLU A 266 -5.03 6.34 24.00
CA GLU A 266 -3.85 5.82 24.71
C GLU A 266 -3.57 4.35 24.42
N ARG A 267 -4.61 3.60 24.04
CA ARG A 267 -4.52 2.15 23.84
C ARG A 267 -4.29 1.86 22.38
N GLU A 268 -3.19 1.17 22.09
CA GLU A 268 -2.91 0.62 20.77
C GLU A 268 -4.11 -0.19 20.27
N GLN A 269 -4.71 0.27 19.17
CA GLN A 269 -5.75 -0.46 18.46
C GLN A 269 -5.13 -1.29 17.33
N ARG A 270 -5.77 -2.41 16.99
CA ARG A 270 -5.30 -3.34 15.92
C ARG A 270 -5.14 -2.70 14.53
N ASN A 271 -5.73 -1.52 14.31
CA ASN A 271 -5.71 -0.79 13.04
C ASN A 271 -4.98 0.57 13.17
N GLU A 272 -4.05 0.68 14.12
CA GLU A 272 -3.11 1.80 14.15
C GLU A 272 -2.03 1.57 13.11
N HIS A 273 -1.88 2.53 12.21
CA HIS A 273 -0.88 2.49 11.17
C HIS A 273 0.22 3.50 11.50
N LEU A 274 1.46 3.00 11.55
CA LEU A 274 2.66 3.81 11.61
C LEU A 274 3.15 4.00 10.18
N ASP A 275 2.80 5.14 9.58
CA ASP A 275 3.45 5.53 8.34
C ASP A 275 4.92 5.83 8.64
N LYS A 276 5.83 5.14 7.93
CA LYS A 276 7.23 5.58 7.89
C LYS A 276 7.26 6.89 7.13
N CYS A 277 7.72 7.95 7.80
CA CYS A 277 8.24 9.09 7.08
C CYS A 277 9.72 8.87 6.78
N TYR A 278 10.19 9.63 5.81
CA TYR A 278 11.59 9.76 5.43
C TYR A 278 12.00 11.22 5.59
#